data_AF-A0A7J9EWL3-F1
#
_entry.id   AF-A0A7J9EWL3-F1
#
_cell.length_a   1.000
_cell.length_b   1.000
_cell.length_c   1.000
_cell.angle_alpha   90.00
_cell.angle_beta   90.00
_cell.angle_gamma   90.00
#
_symmetry.space_group_name_H-M   'P 1'
#
loop_
_entity.id
_entity.type
_entity.pdbx_description
1 polymer ?
#
loop_
_entity_poly.entity_id
_entity_poly.type
_entity_poly.pdbx_seq_one_letter_code
_entity_poly.pdbx_strand_id
1 'polypeptide(L)'
;MLFNLMMKLQTNIYAFNCALLLSFIFSSSEAFISNLQPDAVTACAIVNCGKGSCQDTDNSSFGFQCNCYSGWNQFQVGSLIFPPCIVPN
;
A
#
# COMPACT_ATOMS: atom_id res chain seq x y z
N MET A 1 31.33 -16.25 28.28
CA MET A 1 30.45 -17.33 27.78
C MET A 1 28.97 -16.92 27.78
N LEU A 2 28.46 -16.23 28.79
CA LEU A 2 27.06 -15.73 28.87
C LEU A 2 26.62 -14.80 27.72
N PHE A 3 27.49 -13.88 27.28
CA PHE A 3 27.16 -12.87 26.26
C PHE A 3 26.82 -13.48 24.88
N ASN A 4 27.53 -14.55 24.50
CA ASN A 4 27.26 -15.31 23.27
C ASN A 4 25.97 -16.14 23.35
N LEU A 5 25.54 -16.51 24.56
CA LEU A 5 24.28 -17.24 24.78
C LEU A 5 23.08 -16.30 24.67
N MET A 6 23.20 -15.08 25.21
CA MET A 6 22.17 -14.04 25.15
C MET A 6 21.94 -13.54 23.71
N MET A 7 23.01 -13.37 22.93
CA MET A 7 22.91 -12.99 21.51
C MET A 7 22.24 -14.07 20.65
N LYS A 8 22.56 -15.35 20.89
CA LYS A 8 21.91 -16.48 20.19
C LYS A 8 20.43 -16.62 20.55
N LEU A 9 20.05 -16.35 21.80
CA LEU A 9 18.66 -16.37 22.24
C LEU A 9 17.86 -15.27 21.52
N GLN A 10 18.43 -14.06 21.43
CA GLN A 10 17.82 -12.94 20.70
C GLN A 10 17.69 -13.25 19.20
N THR A 11 18.74 -13.77 18.55
CA THR A 11 18.68 -14.14 17.12
C THR A 11 17.63 -15.21 16.84
N ASN A 12 17.48 -16.21 17.71
CA ASN A 12 16.44 -17.25 17.57
C ASN A 12 15.02 -16.70 17.75
N ILE A 13 14.83 -15.78 18.69
CA ILE A 13 13.54 -15.10 18.90
C ILE A 13 13.17 -14.30 17.65
N TYR A 14 14.09 -13.50 17.08
CA TYR A 14 13.82 -12.76 15.85
C TYR A 14 13.56 -13.68 14.66
N ALA A 15 14.32 -14.77 14.51
CA ALA A 15 14.12 -15.75 13.46
C ALA A 15 12.73 -16.43 13.56
N PHE A 16 12.29 -16.77 14.77
CA PHE A 16 10.96 -17.36 15.01
C PHE A 16 9.84 -16.37 14.71
N ASN A 17 9.96 -15.12 15.16
CA ASN A 17 8.97 -14.08 14.86
C ASN A 17 8.89 -13.77 13.36
N CYS A 18 10.03 -13.77 12.66
CA CYS A 18 10.07 -13.63 11.20
C CYS A 18 9.41 -14.83 10.50
N ALA A 19 9.67 -16.06 10.95
CA ALA A 19 9.05 -17.26 10.39
C ALA A 19 7.53 -17.28 10.61
N LEU A 20 7.07 -16.80 11.78
CA LEU A 20 5.65 -16.68 12.11
C LEU A 20 4.96 -15.60 11.25
N LEU A 21 5.59 -14.43 11.07
CA LEU A 21 5.08 -13.40 10.16
C LEU A 21 4.99 -13.89 8.72
N LEU A 22 6.01 -14.62 8.25
CA LEU A 22 6.02 -15.22 6.92
C LEU A 22 4.90 -16.25 6.75
N SER A 23 4.66 -17.13 7.74
CA SER A 23 3.58 -18.12 7.64
C SER A 23 2.17 -17.49 7.64
N PHE A 24 1.95 -16.40 8.37
CA PHE A 24 0.70 -15.62 8.26
C PHE A 24 0.48 -15.03 6.86
N ILE A 25 1.54 -14.59 6.19
CA ILE A 25 1.48 -14.09 4.82
C ILE A 25 1.18 -15.24 3.83
N PHE A 26 1.82 -16.40 3.97
CA PHE A 26 1.56 -17.54 3.08
C PHE A 26 0.17 -18.16 3.28
N SER A 27 -0.33 -18.26 4.52
CA SER A 27 -1.66 -18.82 4.78
C SER A 27 -2.82 -17.94 4.30
N SER A 28 -2.57 -16.64 4.05
CA SER A 28 -3.56 -15.73 3.45
C SER A 28 -3.51 -15.70 1.92
N SER A 29 -2.53 -16.37 1.30
CA SER A 29 -2.32 -16.31 -0.16
C SER A 29 -3.19 -17.28 -0.99
N GLU A 30 -3.85 -18.28 -0.38
CA GLU A 30 -4.69 -19.24 -1.11
C GLU A 30 -6.13 -18.74 -1.35
N ALA A 31 -6.55 -17.64 -0.71
CA ALA A 31 -7.92 -17.12 -0.83
C ALA A 31 -8.05 -15.76 -1.54
N PHE A 32 -6.94 -15.07 -1.83
CA PHE A 32 -6.98 -13.75 -2.48
C PHE A 32 -6.50 -13.74 -3.94
N ILE A 33 -5.71 -14.72 -4.39
CA ILE A 33 -5.19 -14.76 -5.76
C ILE A 33 -6.21 -15.36 -6.75
N SER A 34 -7.10 -16.25 -6.31
CA SER A 34 -8.02 -16.99 -7.18
C SER A 34 -9.16 -16.15 -7.80
N ASN A 35 -9.32 -14.88 -7.39
CA ASN A 35 -10.31 -13.95 -7.96
C ASN A 35 -9.69 -12.75 -8.69
N LEU A 36 -8.35 -12.64 -8.74
CA LEU A 36 -7.72 -11.71 -9.68
C LEU A 36 -7.72 -12.38 -11.05
N GLN A 37 -8.79 -12.14 -11.80
CA GLN A 37 -8.72 -12.35 -13.23
C GLN A 37 -7.52 -11.53 -13.76
N PRO A 38 -6.65 -12.07 -14.62
CA PRO A 38 -5.49 -11.37 -15.17
C PRO A 38 -5.87 -10.23 -16.13
N ASP A 39 -7.10 -9.73 -16.04
CA ASP A 39 -7.55 -8.50 -16.65
C ASP A 39 -6.90 -7.38 -15.83
N ALA A 40 -5.78 -6.87 -16.34
CA ALA A 40 -4.94 -5.80 -15.78
C ALA A 40 -5.55 -5.05 -14.58
N VAL A 41 -5.02 -5.28 -13.38
CA VAL A 41 -5.32 -4.45 -12.21
C VAL A 41 -4.90 -3.02 -12.55
N THR A 42 -5.86 -2.17 -12.91
CA THR A 42 -5.59 -0.77 -13.20
C THR A 42 -5.29 -0.04 -11.90
N ALA A 43 -4.56 1.08 -11.97
CA ALA A 43 -4.25 1.85 -10.78
C ALA A 43 -5.54 2.29 -10.07
N CYS A 44 -6.56 2.69 -10.82
CA CYS A 44 -7.87 3.04 -10.28
C CYS A 44 -8.64 1.90 -9.62
N ALA A 45 -8.30 0.64 -9.88
CA ALA A 45 -8.92 -0.50 -9.18
C ALA A 45 -8.46 -0.60 -7.72
N ILE A 46 -7.31 -0.03 -7.37
CA ILE A 46 -6.70 -0.14 -6.04
C ILE A 46 -6.53 1.19 -5.31
N VAL A 47 -6.62 2.33 -6.01
CA VAL A 47 -6.46 3.65 -5.39
C VAL A 47 -7.79 4.27 -4.95
N ASN A 48 -7.75 5.03 -3.86
CA ASN A 48 -8.91 5.77 -3.36
C ASN A 48 -8.64 7.28 -3.45
N CYS A 49 -9.39 7.97 -4.31
CA CYS A 49 -9.29 9.42 -4.51
C CYS A 49 -10.05 10.25 -3.47
N GLY A 50 -10.70 9.63 -2.48
CA GLY A 50 -11.50 10.32 -1.47
C GLY A 50 -12.73 10.99 -2.08
N LYS A 51 -12.78 12.33 -2.07
CA LYS A 51 -13.87 13.13 -2.64
C LYS A 51 -13.55 13.53 -4.09
N GLY A 52 -13.29 12.52 -4.90
CA GLY A 52 -12.99 12.67 -6.32
C GLY A 52 -13.15 11.36 -7.08
N SER A 53 -13.01 11.44 -8.39
CA SER A 53 -13.01 10.28 -9.29
C SER A 53 -11.59 9.91 -9.71
N CYS A 54 -11.29 8.62 -9.78
CA CYS A 54 -10.03 8.14 -10.33
C CYS A 54 -10.10 8.01 -11.85
N GLN A 55 -9.01 8.37 -12.52
CA GLN A 55 -8.81 8.17 -13.95
C GLN A 55 -7.42 7.59 -14.20
N ASP A 56 -7.35 6.41 -14.82
CA ASP A 56 -6.09 5.81 -15.25
C ASP A 56 -5.47 6.68 -16.36
N THR A 57 -4.19 7.01 -16.25
CA THR A 57 -3.52 7.90 -17.21
C THR A 57 -2.00 7.69 -17.20
N ASP A 58 -1.44 7.50 -18.39
CA ASP A 58 0.00 7.39 -18.60
C ASP A 58 0.72 8.74 -18.45
N ASN A 59 -0.04 9.85 -18.41
CA ASN A 59 0.50 11.20 -18.32
C ASN A 59 0.80 11.65 -16.89
N SER A 60 0.50 10.80 -15.90
CA SER A 60 0.78 11.08 -14.49
C SER A 60 1.95 10.24 -13.99
N SER A 61 2.70 10.77 -13.02
CA SER A 61 3.82 10.04 -12.41
C SER A 61 3.41 8.74 -11.71
N PHE A 62 2.11 8.55 -11.48
CA PHE A 62 1.58 7.41 -10.73
C PHE A 62 0.72 6.47 -11.58
N GLY A 63 0.55 6.72 -12.88
CA GLY A 63 -0.32 5.92 -13.75
C GLY A 63 -1.83 6.17 -13.53
N PHE A 64 -2.19 7.11 -12.66
CA PHE A 64 -3.55 7.56 -12.41
C PHE A 64 -3.57 9.03 -11.97
N GLN A 65 -4.71 9.68 -12.19
CA GLN A 65 -5.02 10.98 -11.63
C GLN A 65 -6.34 10.95 -10.88
N CYS A 66 -6.43 11.74 -9.81
CA CYS A 66 -7.66 11.96 -9.08
C CYS A 66 -8.24 13.32 -9.45
N ASN A 67 -9.46 13.34 -10.00
CA ASN A 67 -10.19 14.57 -10.30
C ASN A 67 -11.11 14.89 -9.12
N CYS A 68 -10.87 15.99 -8.41
CA CYS A 68 -11.64 16.35 -7.22
C CYS A 68 -13.03 16.87 -7.55
N TYR A 69 -14.00 16.51 -6.71
CA TYR A 69 -15.34 17.09 -6.76
C TYR A 69 -15.34 18.53 -6.25
N SER A 70 -16.34 19.30 -6.65
CA SER A 70 -16.48 20.70 -6.25
C SER A 70 -16.46 20.83 -4.72
N GLY A 71 -15.72 21.82 -4.21
CA GLY A 71 -15.51 22.03 -2.77
C GLY A 71 -14.42 21.17 -2.15
N TRP A 72 -13.73 20.33 -2.93
CA TRP A 72 -12.61 19.50 -2.46
C TRP A 72 -11.34 19.74 -3.28
N ASN A 73 -10.21 19.58 -2.63
CA ASN A 73 -8.88 19.81 -3.18
C ASN A 73 -7.89 18.74 -2.69
N GLN A 74 -6.80 18.62 -3.45
CA GLN A 74 -5.64 17.80 -3.12
C GLN A 74 -4.78 18.49 -2.07
N PHE A 75 -4.11 17.71 -1.24
CA PHE A 75 -3.15 18.24 -0.30
C PHE A 75 -1.81 18.51 -1.00
N GLN A 76 -1.27 19.72 -0.86
CA GLN A 76 -0.01 20.11 -1.49
C GLN A 76 1.02 20.49 -0.41
N VAL A 77 2.22 19.92 -0.52
CA VAL A 77 3.37 20.25 0.34
C VAL A 77 4.54 20.66 -0.54
N GLY A 78 4.76 21.97 -0.64
CA GLY A 78 5.74 22.53 -1.58
C GLY A 78 5.38 22.18 -3.02
N SER A 79 6.26 21.44 -3.69
CA SER A 79 6.04 20.96 -5.07
C SER A 79 5.39 19.56 -5.15
N LEU A 80 5.16 18.90 -4.01
CA LEU A 80 4.53 17.57 -3.98
C LEU A 80 3.02 17.70 -3.84
N ILE A 81 2.29 17.07 -4.75
CA ILE A 81 0.83 16.99 -4.74
C ILE A 81 0.44 15.57 -4.33
N PHE A 82 -0.30 15.45 -3.24
CA PHE A 82 -0.88 14.18 -2.82
C PHE A 82 -2.16 13.93 -3.63
N PRO A 83 -2.23 12.82 -4.39
CA PRO A 83 -3.35 12.55 -5.29
C PRO A 83 -4.76 12.59 -4.65
N PRO A 84 -4.98 12.13 -3.40
CA PRO A 84 -6.33 12.10 -2.83
C PRO A 84 -6.95 13.49 -2.60
N CYS A 85 -8.24 13.61 -2.88
CA CYS A 85 -9.06 14.79 -2.64
C CYS A 85 -9.65 14.72 -1.22
N ILE A 86 -8.92 15.28 -0.25
CA ILE A 86 -9.27 15.20 1.18
C ILE A 86 -9.37 16.55 1.88
N VAL A 87 -8.98 17.64 1.20
CA VAL A 87 -8.98 18.98 1.75
C VAL A 87 -10.24 19.71 1.28
N PRO A 88 -11.14 20.16 2.17
CA PRO A 88 -12.25 21.01 1.77
C PRO A 88 -11.77 22.42 1.43
N ASN A 89 -12.46 23.10 0.49
CA ASN A 89 -12.29 24.53 0.21
C ASN A 89 -13.01 25.43 1.21
#